data_AF-A0AA42J1C9-F1
#
_entry.id   AF-A0AA42J1C9-F1
#
_cell.length_a   1.000
_cell.length_b   1.000
_cell.length_c   1.000
_cell.angle_alpha   90.00
_cell.angle_beta   90.00
_cell.angle_gamma   90.00
#
_symmetry.space_group_name_H-M   'P 1'
#
loop_
_entity.id
_entity.type
_entity.pdbx_description
1 polymer ?
#
loop_
_entity_poly.entity_id
_entity_poly.type
_entity_poly.pdbx_seq_one_letter_code
_entity_poly.pdbx_strand_id
1 'polypeptide(L)'
;MTKIMSKEEKDQYILDMIKQLKQEQTEFNTEKWGDMHNHHEMWGLALEEHEEAFEQLDWLHIHKLELWEMIKMNKPIADINHQLEIIVEYVLFAVQELIHEAAVYQRALDTIKNAPAAGKHTGADK
;
A
#
# COMPACT_ATOMS: atom_id res chain seq x y z
N MET A 1 -8.00 -29.46 18.46
CA MET A 1 -7.18 -29.69 17.25
C MET A 1 -7.32 -28.46 16.36
N THR A 2 -6.27 -27.67 16.22
CA THR A 2 -6.26 -26.54 15.28
C THR A 2 -6.13 -27.11 13.88
N LYS A 3 -7.09 -26.86 12.99
CA LYS A 3 -6.99 -27.24 11.58
C LYS A 3 -5.75 -26.55 11.01
N ILE A 4 -4.78 -27.31 10.51
CA ILE A 4 -3.65 -26.75 9.78
C ILE A 4 -4.19 -26.32 8.41
N MET A 5 -4.14 -25.02 8.13
CA MET A 5 -4.55 -24.47 6.85
C MET A 5 -3.59 -24.90 5.73
N SER A 6 -4.12 -25.19 4.54
CA SER A 6 -3.30 -25.36 3.33
C SER A 6 -2.60 -24.05 2.96
N LYS A 7 -1.65 -24.10 2.02
CA LYS A 7 -0.99 -22.90 1.50
C LYS A 7 -2.02 -21.96 0.86
N GLU A 8 -2.91 -22.51 0.03
CA GLU A 8 -3.95 -21.75 -0.67
C GLU A 8 -4.94 -21.11 0.31
N GLU A 9 -5.32 -21.82 1.38
CA GLU A 9 -6.17 -21.27 2.45
C GLU A 9 -5.46 -20.10 3.16
N LYS A 10 -4.14 -20.18 3.37
CA LYS A 10 -3.36 -19.10 3.99
C LYS A 10 -3.19 -17.91 3.06
N ASP A 11 -2.87 -18.14 1.79
CA ASP A 11 -2.70 -17.09 0.80
C ASP A 11 -4.02 -16.31 0.63
N GLN A 12 -5.16 -17.01 0.60
CA GLN A 12 -6.47 -16.39 0.57
C GLN A 12 -6.76 -15.58 1.84
N TYR A 13 -6.44 -16.13 3.02
CA TYR A 13 -6.60 -15.43 4.29
C TYR A 13 -5.77 -14.14 4.35
N ILE A 14 -4.51 -14.17 3.89
CA ILE A 14 -3.64 -12.99 3.79
C ILE A 14 -4.25 -11.94 2.86
N LEU A 15 -4.73 -12.36 1.68
CA LEU A 15 -5.36 -11.45 0.74
C LEU A 15 -6.63 -10.80 1.33
N ASP A 16 -7.41 -11.55 2.10
CA ASP A 16 -8.61 -11.02 2.75
C ASP A 16 -8.27 -10.05 3.88
N MET A 17 -7.19 -10.29 4.64
CA MET A 17 -6.64 -9.30 5.58
C MET A 17 -6.18 -8.03 4.88
N ILE A 18 -5.46 -8.13 3.75
CA ILE A 18 -5.00 -6.96 2.98
C ILE A 18 -6.21 -6.14 2.48
N LYS A 19 -7.27 -6.79 2.00
CA LYS A 19 -8.51 -6.10 1.60
C LYS A 19 -9.16 -5.37 2.77
N GLN A 20 -9.16 -5.97 3.96
CA GLN A 20 -9.68 -5.35 5.16
C GLN A 20 -8.85 -4.11 5.56
N LEU A 21 -7.51 -4.24 5.60
CA LEU A 21 -6.62 -3.12 5.91
C LEU A 21 -6.80 -1.95 4.93
N LYS A 22 -6.92 -2.24 3.63
CA LYS A 22 -7.25 -1.23 2.61
C LYS A 22 -8.58 -0.52 2.93
N GLN A 23 -9.60 -1.26 3.35
CA GLN A 23 -10.91 -0.69 3.69
C GLN A 23 -10.80 0.23 4.92
N GLU A 24 -10.15 -0.24 5.99
CA GLU A 24 -9.92 0.53 7.22
C GLU A 24 -9.14 1.82 6.93
N GLN A 25 -8.10 1.75 6.10
CA GLN A 25 -7.35 2.94 5.66
C GLN A 25 -8.20 3.89 4.81
N THR A 26 -9.05 3.36 3.93
CA THR A 26 -9.96 4.17 3.12
C THR A 26 -10.95 4.94 4.00
N GLU A 27 -11.50 4.26 5.02
CA GLU A 27 -12.40 4.85 6.02
C GLU A 27 -11.69 5.95 6.80
N PHE A 28 -10.50 5.67 7.32
CA PHE A 28 -9.67 6.68 7.99
C PHE A 28 -9.40 7.90 7.11
N ASN A 29 -9.01 7.69 5.85
CA ASN A 29 -8.74 8.77 4.90
C ASN A 29 -10.00 9.61 4.65
N THR A 30 -11.15 8.96 4.54
CA THR A 30 -12.45 9.63 4.30
C THR A 30 -12.91 10.41 5.53
N GLU A 31 -12.75 9.87 6.74
CA GLU A 31 -13.08 10.57 7.99
C GLU A 31 -12.20 11.81 8.19
N LYS A 32 -10.92 11.70 7.85
CA LYS A 32 -9.94 12.77 8.06
C LYS A 32 -10.02 13.88 7.02
N TRP A 33 -10.23 13.54 5.76
CA TRP A 33 -10.12 14.47 4.64
C TRP A 33 -11.38 14.60 3.78
N GLY A 34 -12.43 13.81 4.04
CA GLY A 34 -13.68 13.82 3.28
C GLY A 34 -13.54 13.25 1.87
N ASP A 35 -14.52 13.56 1.03
CA ASP A 35 -14.50 13.21 -0.40
C ASP A 35 -13.39 13.94 -1.16
N MET A 36 -12.94 13.36 -2.27
CA MET A 36 -11.98 14.03 -3.16
C MET A 36 -12.65 15.13 -3.98
N HIS A 37 -12.00 16.29 -4.10
CA HIS A 37 -12.57 17.43 -4.80
C HIS A 37 -12.39 17.34 -6.31
N ASN A 38 -11.32 16.69 -6.80
CA ASN A 38 -11.03 16.54 -8.22
C ASN A 38 -9.97 15.44 -8.50
N HIS A 39 -9.78 15.11 -9.79
CA HIS A 39 -8.80 14.10 -10.22
C HIS A 39 -7.33 14.49 -9.97
N HIS A 40 -6.99 15.78 -9.83
CA HIS A 40 -5.62 16.18 -9.52
C HIS A 40 -5.28 15.92 -8.04
N GLU A 41 -6.23 16.13 -7.12
CA GLU A 41 -6.06 15.75 -5.72
C GLU A 41 -5.87 14.23 -5.58
N MET A 42 -6.67 13.44 -6.30
CA MET A 42 -6.49 11.99 -6.38
C MET A 42 -5.08 11.62 -6.87
N TRP A 43 -4.66 12.19 -8.00
CA TRP A 43 -3.39 11.84 -8.62
C TRP A 43 -2.20 12.28 -7.77
N GLY A 44 -2.28 13.46 -7.12
CA GLY A 44 -1.23 13.97 -6.24
C GLY A 44 -1.03 13.08 -5.02
N LEU A 45 -2.12 12.71 -4.33
CA LEU A 45 -2.06 11.82 -3.16
C LEU A 45 -1.59 10.42 -3.56
N ALA A 46 -2.10 9.86 -4.66
CA ALA A 46 -1.68 8.54 -5.10
C ALA A 46 -0.19 8.51 -5.49
N LEU A 47 0.32 9.59 -6.08
CA LEU A 47 1.73 9.73 -6.40
C LEU A 47 2.60 9.84 -5.13
N GLU A 48 2.15 10.55 -4.10
CA GLU A 48 2.85 10.65 -2.81
C GLU A 48 3.02 9.27 -2.17
N GLU A 49 1.93 8.50 -2.02
CA GLU A 49 1.98 7.13 -1.49
C GLU A 49 2.85 6.20 -2.36
N HIS A 50 2.82 6.40 -3.68
CA HIS A 50 3.65 5.64 -4.61
C HIS A 50 5.15 5.95 -4.43
N GLU A 51 5.50 7.24 -4.29
CA GLU A 51 6.88 7.66 -4.04
C GLU A 51 7.39 7.12 -2.70
N GLU A 52 6.56 7.13 -1.65
CA GLU A 52 6.89 6.54 -0.35
C GLU A 52 7.12 5.02 -0.47
N ALA A 53 6.25 4.29 -1.17
CA ALA A 53 6.43 2.86 -1.42
C ALA A 53 7.75 2.56 -2.16
N PHE A 54 8.09 3.38 -3.17
CA PHE A 54 9.33 3.24 -3.92
C PHE A 54 10.56 3.57 -3.09
N GLU A 55 10.50 4.57 -2.21
CA GLU A 55 11.58 4.85 -1.26
C GLU A 55 11.86 3.63 -0.37
N GLN A 56 10.82 2.96 0.14
CA GLN A 56 11.01 1.73 0.92
C GLN A 56 11.65 0.60 0.10
N LEU A 57 11.28 0.48 -1.18
CA LEU A 57 11.85 -0.51 -2.10
C LEU A 57 13.31 -0.20 -2.47
N ASP A 58 13.69 1.07 -2.56
CA ASP A 58 15.06 1.50 -2.80
C ASP A 58 15.94 1.19 -1.59
N TRP A 59 15.49 1.49 -0.37
CA TRP A 59 16.18 1.09 0.85
C TRP A 59 16.31 -0.43 0.98
N LEU A 60 15.25 -1.17 0.65
CA LEU A 60 15.29 -2.63 0.58
C LEU A 60 16.37 -3.12 -0.40
N HIS A 61 16.51 -2.47 -1.55
CA HIS A 61 17.53 -2.83 -2.54
C HIS A 61 18.94 -2.60 -2.00
N ILE A 62 19.18 -1.43 -1.39
CA ILE A 62 20.46 -1.09 -0.75
C ILE A 62 20.83 -2.15 0.29
N HIS A 63 19.91 -2.48 1.20
CA HIS A 63 20.19 -3.45 2.27
C HIS A 63 20.43 -4.87 1.75
N LYS A 64 19.81 -5.27 0.63
CA LYS A 64 20.11 -6.55 -0.03
C LYS A 64 21.52 -6.58 -0.61
N LEU A 65 21.99 -5.48 -1.19
CA LEU A 65 23.36 -5.37 -1.69
C LEU A 65 24.36 -5.45 -0.54
N GLU A 66 24.11 -4.74 0.56
CA GLU A 66 24.93 -4.80 1.77
C GLU A 66 25.00 -6.22 2.34
N LEU A 67 23.85 -6.90 2.48
CA LEU A 67 23.80 -8.30 2.92
C LEU A 67 24.67 -9.18 2.03
N TRP A 68 24.59 -8.99 0.71
CA TRP A 68 25.40 -9.76 -0.24
C TRP A 68 26.90 -9.52 -0.04
N GLU A 69 27.33 -8.27 0.16
CA GLU A 69 28.72 -7.96 0.50
C GLU A 69 29.15 -8.60 1.82
N MET A 70 28.29 -8.57 2.85
CA MET A 70 28.56 -9.19 4.15
C MET A 70 28.78 -10.70 4.03
N ILE A 71 27.96 -11.38 3.22
CA ILE A 71 28.10 -12.81 2.94
C ILE A 71 29.42 -13.09 2.22
N LYS A 72 29.76 -12.33 1.16
CA LYS A 72 31.03 -12.51 0.43
C LYS A 72 32.25 -12.29 1.32
N MET A 73 32.18 -11.33 2.24
CA MET A 73 33.24 -11.02 3.18
C MET A 73 33.27 -11.96 4.40
N ASN A 74 32.37 -12.94 4.47
CA ASN A 74 32.24 -13.89 5.57
C ASN A 74 32.12 -13.18 6.94
N LYS A 75 31.29 -12.13 6.99
CA LYS A 75 31.02 -11.37 8.21
C LYS A 75 30.40 -12.27 9.30
N PRO A 76 30.52 -11.88 10.59
CA PRO A 76 29.87 -12.59 11.69
C PRO A 76 28.38 -12.84 11.44
N ILE A 77 27.89 -14.03 11.82
CA ILE A 77 26.50 -14.43 11.60
C ILE A 77 25.49 -13.51 12.31
N ALA A 78 25.88 -12.92 13.44
CA ALA A 78 25.04 -11.96 14.16
C ALA A 78 24.76 -10.71 13.32
N ASP A 79 25.76 -10.19 12.62
CA ASP A 79 25.62 -9.01 11.76
C ASP A 79 24.73 -9.35 10.54
N ILE A 80 24.92 -10.53 9.96
CA ILE A 80 24.09 -11.05 8.86
C ILE A 80 22.61 -11.17 9.28
N ASN A 81 22.35 -11.68 10.49
CA ASN A 81 20.99 -11.80 11.01
C ASN A 81 20.34 -10.44 11.22
N HIS A 82 21.07 -9.48 11.78
CA HIS A 82 20.55 -8.12 11.95
C HIS A 82 20.19 -7.48 10.59
N GLN A 83 21.03 -7.66 9.58
CA GLN A 83 20.75 -7.16 8.24
C GLN A 83 19.50 -7.82 7.61
N LEU A 84 19.29 -9.11 7.87
CA LEU A 84 18.08 -9.82 7.42
C LEU A 84 16.82 -9.27 8.08
N GLU A 85 16.87 -8.93 9.37
CA GLU A 85 15.76 -8.29 10.09
C GLU A 85 15.38 -6.96 9.44
N ILE A 86 16.38 -6.11 9.14
CA ILE A 86 16.18 -4.83 8.43
C ILE A 86 15.51 -5.06 7.07
N ILE A 87 15.97 -6.04 6.29
CA ILE A 87 15.36 -6.38 4.99
C ILE A 87 13.89 -6.77 5.15
N VAL A 88 13.55 -7.56 6.17
CA VAL A 88 12.16 -7.95 6.44
C VAL A 88 11.32 -6.72 6.78
N GLU A 89 11.83 -5.80 7.60
CA GLU A 89 11.14 -4.56 7.96
C GLU A 89 10.84 -3.70 6.73
N TYR A 90 11.82 -3.45 5.85
CA TYR A 90 11.58 -2.66 4.64
C TYR A 90 10.62 -3.33 3.64
N VAL A 91 10.57 -4.66 3.59
CA VAL A 91 9.51 -5.36 2.83
C VAL A 91 8.14 -5.05 3.42
N LEU A 92 8.00 -5.05 4.74
CA LEU A 92 6.73 -4.77 5.40
C LEU A 92 6.33 -3.30 5.23
N PHE A 93 7.27 -2.35 5.33
CA PHE A 93 6.99 -0.93 5.06
C PHE A 93 6.55 -0.70 3.62
N ALA A 94 7.23 -1.31 2.63
CA ALA A 94 6.79 -1.21 1.23
C ALA A 94 5.37 -1.76 1.02
N VAL A 95 5.02 -2.87 1.68
CA VAL A 95 3.65 -3.41 1.63
C VAL A 95 2.64 -2.46 2.27
N GLN A 96 3.00 -1.81 3.38
CA GLN A 96 2.15 -0.83 4.04
C GLN A 96 1.83 0.35 3.12
N GLU A 97 2.83 0.97 2.49
CA GLU A 97 2.59 2.11 1.59
C GLU A 97 1.79 1.72 0.35
N LEU A 98 1.99 0.50 -0.18
CA LEU A 98 1.13 0.00 -1.27
C LEU A 98 -0.34 -0.19 -0.85
N ILE A 99 -0.60 -0.50 0.42
CA ILE A 99 -1.97 -0.55 0.96
C ILE A 99 -2.54 0.87 1.06
N HIS A 100 -1.74 1.86 1.48
CA HIS A 100 -2.16 3.26 1.51
C HIS A 100 -2.47 3.79 0.11
N GLU A 101 -1.60 3.54 -0.88
CA GLU A 101 -1.84 3.88 -2.29
C GLU A 101 -3.16 3.28 -2.80
N ALA A 102 -3.39 1.98 -2.52
CA ALA A 102 -4.64 1.32 -2.87
C ALA A 102 -5.87 1.94 -2.19
N ALA A 103 -5.74 2.40 -0.95
CA ALA A 103 -6.80 3.09 -0.21
C ALA A 103 -7.11 4.47 -0.79
N VAL A 104 -6.10 5.22 -1.27
CA VAL A 104 -6.30 6.49 -1.98
C VAL A 104 -7.12 6.27 -3.26
N TYR A 105 -6.76 5.28 -4.08
CA TYR A 105 -7.56 4.95 -5.27
C TYR A 105 -8.99 4.49 -4.92
N GLN A 106 -9.15 3.73 -3.84
CA GLN A 106 -10.48 3.29 -3.40
C GLN A 106 -11.34 4.48 -2.96
N ARG A 107 -10.79 5.43 -2.18
CA ARG A 107 -11.46 6.68 -1.81
C ARG A 107 -11.92 7.44 -3.05
N ALA A 108 -11.05 7.56 -4.06
CA ALA A 108 -11.41 8.22 -5.32
C ALA A 108 -12.59 7.53 -6.04
N LEU A 109 -12.58 6.19 -6.11
CA LEU A 109 -13.69 5.44 -6.70
C LEU A 109 -15.00 5.66 -5.96
N ASP A 110 -14.95 5.71 -4.63
CA ASP A 110 -16.16 5.87 -3.82
C ASP A 110 -16.71 7.30 -3.89
N THR A 111 -15.84 8.32 -3.93
CA THR A 111 -16.26 9.69 -4.25
C THR A 111 -16.95 9.78 -5.62
N ILE A 112 -16.41 9.14 -6.66
CA ILE A 112 -17.03 9.14 -8.01
C ILE A 112 -18.41 8.46 -8.00
N LYS A 113 -18.55 7.33 -7.29
CA LYS A 113 -19.83 6.61 -7.20
C LYS A 113 -20.90 7.41 -6.44
N ASN A 114 -20.47 8.16 -5.42
CA ASN A 114 -21.35 8.94 -4.56
C ASN A 114 -21.59 10.37 -5.07
N ALA A 115 -20.84 10.80 -6.09
CA ALA A 115 -21.05 12.08 -6.74
C ALA A 115 -22.51 12.16 -7.25
N PRO A 116 -23.23 13.25 -7.00
CA PRO A 116 -24.57 13.43 -7.54
C PRO A 116 -24.49 13.25 -9.05
N ALA A 117 -25.32 12.34 -9.59
CA ALA A 117 -25.37 12.05 -11.02
C ALA A 117 -25.37 13.39 -11.76
N ALA A 118 -24.28 13.67 -12.49
CA ALA A 118 -24.07 14.96 -13.13
C ALA A 118 -25.38 15.35 -13.78
N GLY A 119 -25.96 16.44 -13.28
CA GLY A 119 -27.30 16.87 -13.67
C GLY A 119 -27.39 16.79 -15.18
N LYS A 120 -28.45 16.14 -15.68
CA LYS A 120 -28.86 16.25 -17.08
C LYS A 120 -28.54 17.68 -17.50
N HIS A 121 -27.68 17.86 -18.50
CA HIS A 121 -27.60 19.12 -19.21
C HIS A 121 -29.05 19.46 -19.55
N THR A 122 -29.69 20.34 -18.77
CA THR A 122 -30.86 21.07 -19.23
C THR A 122 -30.26 21.95 -20.29
N GLY A 123 -30.31 21.45 -21.53
CA GLY A 123 -29.89 22.17 -22.70
C GLY A 123 -30.43 23.59 -22.57
N ALA A 124 -29.51 24.54 -22.60
CA ALA A 124 -29.81 25.83 -23.15
C ALA A 124 -30.29 25.58 -24.58
N ASP A 125 -31.60 25.54 -24.76
CA ASP A 125 -32.28 25.65 -26.06
C ASP A 125 -33.76 26.00 -25.83
N LYS A 126 -34.01 27.30 -25.58
CA LYS A 126 -34.96 28.17 -26.30
C LYS A 126 -35.32 29.42 -25.50
#